data_AF-A0A7X7S0K6-F1
#
_entry.id   AF-A0A7X7S0K6-F1
#
_cell.length_a   1.000
_cell.length_b   1.000
_cell.length_c   1.000
_cell.angle_alpha   90.00
_cell.angle_beta   90.00
_cell.angle_gamma   90.00
#
_symmetry.space_group_name_H-M   'P 1'
#
loop_
_entity.id
_entity.type
_entity.pdbx_description
1 polymer ?
#
loop_
_entity_poly.entity_id
_entity_poly.type
_entity_poly.pdbx_seq_one_letter_code
_entity_poly.pdbx_strand_id
1 'polypeptide(L)'
;MPIDSSSGSPVHGFPRINGVVNSVITDGSGGWYAGGKFTKVGNVIRNNIVHIKSDNEVDQNWDPGVSDVVNVLVRNGSFIYVGGDFATIGGQTRNSIACVDAATGTVTSWKPDDSRNTTRTVIYAIGISGSKIM
;
A
#
# COMPACT_ATOMS: atom_id res chain seq x y z
N MET A 1 -11.26 -5.06 -9.90
CA MET A 1 -12.21 -3.97 -10.25
C MET A 1 -13.23 -3.92 -9.13
N PRO A 2 -13.52 -2.75 -8.55
CA PRO A 2 -14.55 -2.62 -7.52
C PRO A 2 -15.95 -2.81 -8.11
N ILE A 3 -16.86 -3.26 -7.26
CA ILE A 3 -18.28 -3.42 -7.54
C ILE A 3 -19.06 -2.57 -6.54
N ASP A 4 -20.17 -1.99 -6.99
CA ASP A 4 -21.10 -1.29 -6.11
C ASP A 4 -21.77 -2.29 -5.16
N SER A 5 -21.76 -2.00 -3.86
CA SER A 5 -22.22 -2.94 -2.83
C SER A 5 -23.73 -3.11 -2.78
N SER A 6 -24.49 -2.17 -3.37
CA SER A 6 -25.96 -2.22 -3.39
C SER A 6 -26.51 -2.92 -4.62
N SER A 7 -25.89 -2.71 -5.77
CA SER A 7 -26.34 -3.19 -7.09
C SER A 7 -25.52 -4.35 -7.64
N GLY A 8 -24.32 -4.60 -7.08
CA GLY A 8 -23.35 -5.55 -7.63
C GLY A 8 -22.74 -5.12 -8.96
N SER A 9 -23.06 -3.92 -9.44
CA SER A 9 -22.59 -3.45 -10.75
C SER A 9 -21.12 -3.04 -10.70
N PRO A 10 -20.35 -3.25 -11.77
CA PRO A 10 -19.01 -2.69 -11.92
C PRO A 10 -18.96 -1.18 -11.69
N VAL A 11 -17.94 -0.71 -10.95
CA VAL A 11 -17.62 0.71 -10.93
C VAL A 11 -16.94 1.08 -12.25
N HIS A 12 -17.61 1.88 -13.06
CA HIS A 12 -17.07 2.40 -14.32
C HIS A 12 -15.95 3.41 -14.06
N GLY A 13 -14.95 3.44 -14.95
CA GLY A 13 -13.83 4.38 -14.86
C GLY A 13 -12.70 3.95 -13.92
N PHE A 14 -12.82 2.83 -13.21
CA PHE A 14 -11.74 2.34 -12.35
C PHE A 14 -10.48 1.97 -13.16
N PRO A 15 -9.29 2.45 -12.79
CA PRO A 15 -8.09 2.27 -13.60
C PRO A 15 -7.61 0.83 -13.56
N ARG A 16 -7.18 0.31 -14.72
CA ARG A 16 -6.64 -1.05 -14.82
C ARG A 16 -5.28 -1.12 -14.13
N ILE A 17 -5.12 -2.03 -13.17
CA ILE A 17 -3.82 -2.39 -12.57
C ILE A 17 -3.20 -3.53 -13.39
N ASN A 18 -1.94 -3.39 -13.83
CA ASN A 18 -1.28 -4.34 -14.72
C ASN A 18 -0.54 -5.49 -14.00
N GLY A 19 -1.22 -6.16 -13.08
CA GLY A 19 -0.60 -7.25 -12.33
C GLY A 19 -1.52 -7.79 -11.28
N VAL A 20 -0.93 -8.37 -10.23
CA VAL A 20 -1.69 -8.88 -9.09
C VAL A 20 -1.79 -7.81 -8.03
N VAL A 21 -2.98 -7.70 -7.45
CA VAL A 21 -3.25 -6.91 -6.25
C VAL A 21 -3.40 -7.90 -5.11
N ASN A 22 -2.51 -7.82 -4.12
CA ASN A 22 -2.49 -8.72 -2.97
C ASN A 22 -3.29 -8.15 -1.80
N SER A 23 -3.34 -6.83 -1.66
CA SER A 23 -3.99 -6.15 -0.55
C SER A 23 -4.66 -4.86 -1.01
N VAL A 24 -5.84 -4.57 -0.44
CA VAL A 24 -6.59 -3.34 -0.68
C VAL A 24 -7.17 -2.88 0.64
N ILE A 25 -7.05 -1.59 0.95
CA ILE A 25 -7.64 -0.95 2.13
C ILE A 25 -8.30 0.39 1.74
N THR A 26 -9.29 0.84 2.51
CA THR A 26 -9.95 2.13 2.27
C THR A 26 -9.09 3.32 2.69
N ASP A 27 -9.18 4.42 1.95
CA ASP A 27 -8.65 5.73 2.33
C ASP A 27 -9.54 6.48 3.34
N GLY A 28 -10.73 5.95 3.65
CA GLY A 28 -11.73 6.57 4.54
C GLY A 28 -12.50 7.74 3.92
N SER A 29 -12.24 8.08 2.65
CA SER A 29 -12.86 9.18 1.89
C SER A 29 -13.50 8.72 0.59
N GLY A 30 -13.61 7.40 0.38
CA GLY A 30 -14.24 6.77 -0.80
C GLY A 30 -13.24 6.24 -1.83
N GLY A 31 -11.95 6.51 -1.64
CA GLY A 31 -10.85 5.92 -2.40
C GLY A 31 -10.23 4.70 -1.71
N TRP A 32 -9.10 4.27 -2.27
CA TRP A 32 -8.45 3.00 -1.98
C TRP A 32 -6.93 3.12 -2.02
N TYR A 33 -6.27 2.47 -1.08
CA TYR A 33 -4.87 2.08 -1.25
C TYR A 33 -4.82 0.62 -1.71
N ALA A 34 -4.03 0.33 -2.72
CA ALA A 34 -3.83 -1.03 -3.21
C ALA A 34 -2.34 -1.37 -3.27
N GLY A 35 -1.98 -2.57 -2.82
CA GLY A 35 -0.63 -3.12 -2.80
C GLY A 35 -0.57 -4.47 -3.51
N GLY A 36 0.54 -4.77 -4.19
CA GLY A 36 0.69 -6.01 -4.94
C GLY A 36 2.00 -6.10 -5.73
N LYS A 37 1.94 -6.83 -6.84
CA LYS A 37 3.01 -6.91 -7.85
C LYS A 37 2.47 -6.36 -9.17
N PHE A 38 2.77 -5.10 -9.45
CA PHE A 38 2.33 -4.39 -10.65
C PHE A 38 3.26 -3.20 -10.92
N THR A 39 3.24 -2.68 -12.14
CA THR A 39 4.13 -1.57 -12.58
C THR A 39 3.39 -0.38 -13.19
N LYS A 40 2.07 -0.50 -13.36
CA LYS A 40 1.22 0.51 -14.02
C LYS A 40 -0.22 0.41 -13.51
N VAL A 41 -0.82 1.57 -13.28
CA VAL A 41 -2.23 1.72 -12.89
C VAL A 41 -2.86 2.76 -13.83
N GLY A 42 -3.80 2.31 -14.66
CA GLY A 42 -4.32 3.13 -15.77
C GLY A 42 -3.19 3.52 -16.72
N ASN A 43 -2.96 4.82 -16.87
CA ASN A 43 -1.86 5.38 -17.66
C ASN A 43 -0.63 5.80 -16.83
N VAL A 44 -0.70 5.67 -15.50
CA VAL A 44 0.36 6.10 -14.58
C VAL A 44 1.32 4.95 -14.32
N ILE A 45 2.63 5.17 -14.49
CA ILE A 45 3.66 4.24 -14.01
C ILE A 45 3.64 4.31 -12.49
N ARG A 46 3.33 3.17 -11.87
CA ARG A 46 3.14 3.08 -10.43
C ARG A 46 3.47 1.67 -9.99
N ASN A 47 4.54 1.54 -9.22
CA ASN A 47 5.08 0.24 -8.87
C ASN A 47 4.52 -0.22 -7.51
N ASN A 48 3.86 -1.37 -7.52
CA ASN A 48 3.52 -2.23 -6.37
C ASN A 48 2.65 -1.62 -5.25
N ILE A 49 2.47 -0.30 -5.18
CA ILE A 49 1.55 0.39 -4.26
C ILE A 49 0.94 1.62 -4.94
N VAL A 50 -0.35 1.86 -4.74
CA VAL A 50 -1.08 2.97 -5.37
C VAL A 50 -2.16 3.52 -4.44
N HIS A 51 -2.39 4.83 -4.50
CA HIS A 51 -3.60 5.47 -4.00
C HIS A 51 -4.50 5.84 -5.19
N ILE A 52 -5.76 5.40 -5.15
CA ILE A 52 -6.81 5.71 -6.12
C ILE A 52 -7.87 6.50 -5.37
N LYS A 53 -8.13 7.73 -5.80
CA LYS A 53 -9.06 8.65 -5.13
C LYS A 53 -10.52 8.22 -5.36
N SER A 54 -11.44 8.87 -4.67
CA SER A 54 -12.89 8.64 -4.79
C SER A 54 -13.47 8.95 -6.18
N ASP A 55 -12.77 9.74 -7.00
CA ASP A 55 -13.10 10.02 -8.40
C ASP A 55 -12.54 8.97 -9.38
N ASN A 56 -11.98 7.87 -8.86
CA ASN A 56 -11.27 6.81 -9.61
C ASN A 56 -9.97 7.24 -10.30
N GLU A 57 -9.48 8.47 -10.07
CA GLU A 57 -8.18 8.88 -10.59
C GLU A 57 -7.04 8.38 -9.69
N VAL A 58 -5.91 8.02 -10.32
CA VAL A 58 -4.68 7.72 -9.59
C VAL A 58 -4.17 9.01 -8.95
N ASP A 59 -3.89 8.97 -7.65
CA ASP A 59 -3.23 10.07 -6.98
C ASP A 59 -1.77 10.17 -7.47
N GLN A 60 -1.46 11.24 -8.20
CA GLN A 60 -0.13 11.44 -8.76
C GLN A 60 0.88 11.89 -7.70
N ASN A 61 0.44 12.51 -6.61
CA ASN A 61 1.32 13.04 -5.57
C ASN A 61 1.66 12.00 -4.50
N TRP A 62 0.93 10.89 -4.47
CA TRP A 62 1.16 9.82 -3.51
C TRP A 62 2.04 8.73 -4.13
N ASP A 63 3.38 8.86 -4.00
CA ASP A 63 4.35 7.82 -4.42
C ASP A 63 5.33 7.40 -3.33
N PRO A 64 5.02 6.35 -2.56
CA PRO A 64 5.99 5.80 -1.64
C PRO A 64 7.18 5.13 -2.33
N GLY A 65 7.12 4.77 -3.62
CA GLY A 65 8.25 4.18 -4.35
C GLY A 65 8.84 2.92 -3.71
N VAL A 66 8.04 1.85 -3.62
CA VAL A 66 8.49 0.56 -3.07
C VAL A 66 9.23 -0.27 -4.13
N SER A 67 10.36 -0.84 -3.75
CA SER A 67 11.28 -1.56 -4.67
C SER A 67 10.71 -2.84 -5.26
N ASP A 68 9.78 -3.50 -4.57
CA ASP A 68 9.31 -4.83 -4.93
C ASP A 68 7.93 -5.10 -4.28
N VAL A 69 7.46 -6.35 -4.28
CA VAL A 69 6.08 -6.74 -3.95
C VAL A 69 5.61 -6.24 -2.58
N VAL A 70 4.42 -5.65 -2.57
CA VAL A 70 3.63 -5.43 -1.36
C VAL A 70 2.62 -6.56 -1.21
N ASN A 71 2.63 -7.22 -0.06
CA ASN A 71 1.71 -8.32 0.23
C ASN A 71 0.55 -7.87 1.11
N VAL A 72 0.78 -6.90 2.00
CA VAL A 72 -0.21 -6.45 2.98
C VAL A 72 -0.11 -4.95 3.23
N LEU A 73 -1.28 -4.31 3.33
CA LEU A 73 -1.44 -2.94 3.77
C LEU A 73 -2.37 -2.93 4.98
N VAL A 74 -2.01 -2.17 6.02
CA VAL A 74 -2.90 -1.92 7.16
C VAL A 74 -2.84 -0.46 7.53
N ARG A 75 -3.99 0.20 7.61
CA ARG A 75 -4.10 1.60 8.03
C ARG A 75 -4.40 1.70 9.53
N ASN A 76 -3.73 2.64 10.20
CA ASN A 76 -4.01 3.05 11.57
C ASN A 76 -3.98 4.58 11.64
N GLY A 77 -5.16 5.20 11.66
CA GLY A 77 -5.30 6.66 11.61
C GLY A 77 -4.66 7.27 10.36
N SER A 78 -3.70 8.17 10.56
CA SER A 78 -2.95 8.85 9.50
C SER A 78 -1.81 8.03 8.90
N PHE A 79 -1.62 6.79 9.33
CA PHE A 79 -0.50 5.95 8.91
C PHE A 79 -0.94 4.69 8.18
N ILE A 80 -0.10 4.22 7.26
CA ILE A 80 -0.24 2.93 6.60
C ILE A 80 1.03 2.13 6.85
N TYR A 81 0.87 0.95 7.43
CA TYR A 81 1.90 -0.06 7.53
C TYR A 81 1.90 -0.88 6.26
N VAL A 82 3.07 -0.92 5.62
CA VAL A 82 3.31 -1.61 4.35
C VAL A 82 4.18 -2.81 4.65
N GLY A 83 3.65 -4.02 4.40
CA GLY A 83 4.36 -5.28 4.56
C GLY A 83 4.51 -5.99 3.23
N GLY A 84 5.67 -6.60 2.98
CA GLY A 84 5.89 -7.31 1.74
C GLY A 84 7.26 -7.97 1.63
N ASP A 85 7.67 -8.15 0.38
CA ASP A 85 8.97 -8.65 0.01
C ASP A 85 9.72 -7.52 -0.70
N PHE A 86 10.11 -6.46 0.01
CA PHE A 86 10.85 -5.31 -0.54
C PHE A 86 12.07 -4.96 0.31
N ALA A 87 13.05 -4.28 -0.28
CA ALA A 87 14.28 -3.86 0.40
C ALA A 87 14.31 -2.35 0.69
N THR A 88 13.63 -1.57 -0.14
CA THR A 88 13.53 -0.11 -0.01
C THR A 88 12.12 0.40 -0.29
N ILE A 89 11.80 1.53 0.35
CA ILE A 89 10.62 2.35 0.12
C ILE A 89 10.98 3.80 0.42
N GLY A 90 10.54 4.73 -0.41
CA GLY A 90 10.84 6.17 -0.32
C GLY A 90 12.34 6.47 -0.41
N GLY A 91 13.08 5.62 -1.14
CA GLY A 91 14.55 5.67 -1.21
C GLY A 91 15.28 5.22 0.06
N GLN A 92 14.56 4.82 1.11
CA GLN A 92 15.13 4.38 2.39
C GLN A 92 15.22 2.85 2.45
N THR A 93 16.31 2.32 3.00
CA THR A 93 16.42 0.88 3.29
C THR A 93 15.43 0.49 4.38
N ARG A 94 14.45 -0.33 4.01
CA ARG A 94 13.39 -0.87 4.85
C ARG A 94 13.10 -2.30 4.39
N ASN A 95 13.66 -3.26 5.12
CA ASN A 95 13.48 -4.65 4.79
C ASN A 95 12.07 -5.09 5.21
N SER A 96 11.25 -5.39 4.21
CA SER A 96 9.93 -6.01 4.31
C SER A 96 8.82 -5.24 5.02
N ILE A 97 9.14 -4.23 5.83
CA ILE A 97 8.14 -3.43 6.55
C ILE A 97 8.53 -1.96 6.64
N ALA A 98 7.53 -1.11 6.42
CA ALA A 98 7.64 0.34 6.63
C ALA A 98 6.30 0.92 7.07
N CYS A 99 6.35 2.17 7.54
CA CYS A 99 5.18 2.97 7.82
C CYS A 99 5.26 4.24 6.99
N VAL A 100 4.18 4.57 6.29
CA VAL A 100 4.02 5.79 5.49
C VAL A 100 2.89 6.64 6.02
N ASP A 101 3.02 7.95 5.87
CA ASP A 101 1.91 8.87 6.05
C ASP A 101 0.86 8.64 4.96
N ALA A 102 -0.39 8.43 5.36
CA ALA A 102 -1.47 8.10 4.45
C ALA A 102 -1.77 9.23 3.48
N ALA A 103 -1.70 10.49 3.91
CA ALA A 103 -2.05 11.63 3.06
C ALA A 103 -0.97 11.94 2.01
N THR A 104 0.30 11.76 2.35
CA THR A 104 1.43 12.21 1.53
C THR A 104 2.23 11.08 0.89
N GLY A 105 2.10 9.85 1.38
CA GLY A 105 2.93 8.72 0.95
C GLY A 105 4.36 8.78 1.48
N THR A 106 4.68 9.76 2.33
CA THR A 106 6.01 9.96 2.91
C THR A 106 6.35 8.83 3.89
N VAL A 107 7.52 8.21 3.73
CA VAL A 107 8.02 7.20 4.67
C VAL A 107 8.38 7.84 6.01
N THR A 108 7.82 7.32 7.09
CA THR A 108 8.05 7.81 8.45
C THR A 108 9.37 7.29 9.03
N SER A 109 9.79 7.86 10.17
CA SER A 109 10.95 7.36 10.92
C SER A 109 10.69 6.03 11.65
N TRP A 110 9.44 5.61 11.82
CA TRP A 110 9.08 4.37 12.50
C TRP A 110 9.67 3.17 11.77
N LYS A 111 10.41 2.32 12.47
CA LYS A 111 10.89 1.01 12.00
C LYS A 111 10.92 0.03 13.19
N PRO A 112 10.82 -1.29 12.96
CA PRO A 112 11.11 -2.27 14.00
C PRO A 112 12.55 -2.10 14.52
N ASP A 113 12.77 -2.40 15.80
CA ASP A 113 14.12 -2.58 16.32
C ASP A 113 14.68 -3.89 15.77
N ASP A 114 15.61 -3.75 14.82
CA ASP A 114 16.22 -4.87 14.11
C ASP A 114 17.46 -5.44 14.84
N SER A 115 17.63 -5.12 16.13
CA SER A 115 18.75 -5.61 16.95
C SER A 115 18.84 -7.14 17.06
N ARG A 116 17.82 -7.87 16.58
CA ARG A 116 17.72 -9.34 16.70
C ARG A 116 17.49 -10.10 15.39
N ASN A 117 17.33 -9.48 14.21
CA ASN A 117 17.05 -10.23 12.97
C ASN A 117 17.51 -9.56 11.67
N THR A 118 18.79 -9.72 11.31
CA THR A 118 19.36 -9.16 10.06
C THR A 118 18.85 -9.80 8.76
N THR A 119 17.87 -10.70 8.78
CA THR A 119 17.39 -11.44 7.59
C THR A 119 16.05 -10.88 7.09
N ARG A 120 16.00 -10.53 5.79
CA ARG A 120 14.76 -10.15 5.08
C ARG A 120 13.70 -11.24 5.30
N THR A 121 12.67 -10.92 6.07
CA THR A 121 11.54 -11.80 6.35
C THR A 121 10.35 -11.33 5.54
N VAL A 122 9.82 -12.15 4.64
CA VAL A 122 8.65 -11.75 3.83
C VAL A 122 7.43 -11.64 4.74
N ILE A 123 6.75 -10.49 4.71
CA ILE A 123 5.53 -10.27 5.48
C ILE A 123 4.32 -10.49 4.60
N TYR A 124 3.38 -11.32 5.06
CA TYR A 124 2.12 -11.62 4.36
C TYR A 124 0.88 -11.10 5.08
N ALA A 125 0.99 -10.81 6.38
CA ALA A 125 -0.10 -10.31 7.20
C ALA A 125 0.44 -9.34 8.23
N ILE A 126 -0.37 -8.35 8.59
CA ILE A 126 -0.13 -7.44 9.70
C ILE A 126 -1.46 -7.31 10.46
N GLY A 127 -1.40 -7.39 11.78
CA GLY A 127 -2.51 -7.09 12.69
C GLY A 127 -2.19 -5.86 13.54
N ILE A 128 -3.19 -5.02 13.81
CA ILE A 128 -3.04 -3.87 14.71
C ILE A 128 -4.05 -3.96 15.84
N SER A 129 -3.56 -3.79 17.07
CA SER A 129 -4.38 -3.72 18.28
C SER A 129 -3.88 -2.56 19.15
N GLY A 130 -4.55 -1.42 19.07
CA GLY A 130 -4.11 -0.19 19.73
C GLY A 130 -2.76 0.26 19.18
N SER A 131 -1.75 0.35 20.05
CA SER A 131 -0.37 0.69 19.67
C SER A 131 0.49 -0.51 19.27
N LYS A 132 -0.06 -1.73 19.30
CA LYS A 132 0.68 -2.96 19.01
C LYS A 132 0.46 -3.40 17.56
N ILE A 133 1.53 -3.93 16.97
CA ILE A 133 1.57 -4.51 15.62
C ILE A 133 2.04 -5.95 15.76
N MET A 134 1.38 -6.87 15.06
CA MET A 134 1.71 -8.30 14.98
C MET A 134 1.86 -8.72 13.52
#